data_AF-A0A9Q3I2G5-F1
#
_entry.id   AF-A0A9Q3I2G5-F1
#
_cell.length_a   1.000
_cell.length_b   1.000
_cell.length_c   1.000
_cell.angle_alpha   90.00
_cell.angle_beta   90.00
_cell.angle_gamma   90.00
#
_symmetry.space_group_name_H-M   'P 1'
#
loop_
_entity.id
_entity.type
_entity.pdbx_description
1 polymer ?
#
loop_
_entity_poly.entity_id
_entity_poly.type
_entity_poly.pdbx_seq_one_letter_code
_entity_poly.pdbx_strand_id
1 'polypeptide(L)'
;MTNEDDDAKEFDLFGGSIKISLPKNLVDASQMRQVPDEQEVFVSPDSSNLSVIVEVLEAVDPDNDSEFLQLNQTQSSGLKDSHPTSVIKYHFYSLAHDNSATTSSINSIEFPADLSYFTKDLGTIKHTPEPILLHGLQLVSKFNRPDSEADQVYIWMALWRLRGIGSGDLGTDLVLTFNLPDLSNAHLTQDQSFQHSLQRVSKLFHMAAKSLSIVDWLLFA
;
A
#
# COMPACT_ATOMS: atom_id res chain seq x y z
N MET A 1 23.00 -12.67 17.25
CA MET A 1 23.34 -11.89 16.04
C MET A 1 22.09 -11.16 15.64
N THR A 2 22.06 -9.84 15.79
CA THR A 2 21.03 -8.99 15.20
C THR A 2 21.28 -9.02 13.69
N ASN A 3 20.35 -9.58 12.92
CA ASN A 3 20.43 -9.55 11.46
C ASN A 3 20.39 -8.08 11.04
N GLU A 4 21.47 -7.57 10.47
CA GLU A 4 21.55 -6.19 9.97
C GLU A 4 20.43 -5.84 8.97
N ASP A 5 19.82 -6.86 8.37
CA ASP A 5 18.71 -6.78 7.44
C ASP A 5 17.35 -6.38 8.10
N ASP A 6 17.23 -6.43 9.42
CA ASP A 6 16.00 -6.03 10.14
C ASP A 6 16.02 -4.56 10.60
N ASP A 7 17.09 -3.82 10.30
CA ASP A 7 17.23 -2.43 10.71
C ASP A 7 16.39 -1.51 9.81
N ALA A 8 15.52 -0.71 10.45
CA ALA A 8 14.85 0.41 9.80
C ALA A 8 15.59 1.72 10.11
N LYS A 9 15.47 2.67 9.18
CA LYS A 9 15.88 4.07 9.38
C LYS A 9 14.72 4.99 9.01
N GLU A 10 14.74 6.19 9.55
CA GLU A 10 13.78 7.22 9.17
C GLU A 10 14.11 7.80 7.79
N PHE A 11 13.07 8.04 7.00
CA PHE A 11 13.09 8.72 5.72
C PHE A 11 12.18 9.95 5.80
N ASP A 12 12.67 11.05 5.24
CA ASP A 12 11.87 12.24 4.95
C ASP A 12 11.25 12.06 3.56
N LEU A 13 9.93 12.16 3.48
CA LEU A 13 9.14 12.07 2.26
C LEU A 13 8.55 13.44 1.93
N PHE A 14 8.35 13.73 0.64
CA PHE A 14 7.73 14.97 0.16
C PHE A 14 8.37 16.22 0.77
N GLY A 15 9.70 16.30 0.66
CA GLY A 15 10.49 17.40 1.23
C GLY A 15 10.51 17.45 2.77
N GLY A 16 10.20 16.35 3.45
CA GLY A 16 10.16 16.26 4.91
C GLY A 16 8.79 16.57 5.53
N SER A 17 7.76 16.74 4.70
CA SER A 17 6.38 16.93 5.16
C SER A 17 5.82 15.66 5.81
N ILE A 18 6.33 14.49 5.41
CA ILE A 18 6.01 13.19 6.02
C ILE A 18 7.32 12.51 6.42
N LYS A 19 7.29 11.81 7.56
CA LYS A 19 8.38 10.94 8.04
C LYS A 19 7.89 9.51 8.13
N ILE A 20 8.74 8.55 7.75
CA ILE A 20 8.45 7.12 7.86
C ILE A 20 9.70 6.32 8.21
N SER A 21 9.58 5.25 8.99
CA SER A 21 10.67 4.29 9.18
C SER A 21 10.56 3.14 8.17
N LEU A 22 11.57 2.99 7.32
CA LEU A 22 11.63 1.96 6.28
C LEU A 22 12.94 1.15 6.40
N PRO A 23 13.02 -0.05 5.78
CA PRO A 23 14.25 -0.84 5.77
C PRO A 23 15.45 -0.02 5.27
N LYS A 24 16.57 -0.06 6.00
CA LYS A 24 17.71 0.86 5.78
C LYS A 24 18.37 0.74 4.41
N ASN A 25 18.26 -0.44 3.79
CA ASN A 25 18.89 -0.82 2.54
C ASN A 25 18.12 -0.36 1.31
N LEU A 26 16.91 0.20 1.47
CA LEU A 26 16.14 0.73 0.37
C LEU A 26 16.84 1.90 -0.32
N VAL A 27 16.77 1.90 -1.64
CA VAL A 27 17.29 2.93 -2.53
C VAL A 27 16.12 3.73 -3.09
N ASP A 28 16.21 5.05 -2.99
CA ASP A 28 15.26 5.98 -3.61
C ASP A 28 15.39 5.92 -5.15
N ALA A 29 14.29 5.59 -5.83
CA ALA A 29 14.23 5.45 -7.27
C ALA A 29 14.33 6.80 -8.00
N SER A 30 14.04 7.93 -7.34
CA SER A 30 14.16 9.28 -7.91
C SER A 30 15.60 9.61 -8.32
N GLN A 31 16.58 8.96 -7.69
CA GLN A 31 18.00 9.08 -8.01
C GLN A 31 18.37 8.48 -9.38
N MET A 32 17.49 7.63 -9.93
CA MET A 32 17.73 6.91 -11.18
C MET A 32 16.75 7.29 -12.29
N ARG A 33 15.52 7.65 -11.93
CA ARG A 33 14.45 7.98 -12.88
C ARG A 33 13.52 9.04 -12.30
N GLN A 34 12.78 9.71 -13.16
CA GLN A 34 11.69 10.58 -12.69
C GLN A 34 10.60 9.73 -12.02
N VAL A 35 10.11 10.24 -10.89
CA VAL A 35 8.97 9.74 -10.13
C VAL A 35 7.97 10.90 -10.07
N PRO A 36 6.65 10.67 -10.20
CA PRO A 36 5.64 11.72 -10.02
C PRO A 36 5.79 12.45 -8.69
N ASP A 37 5.42 13.72 -8.64
CA ASP A 37 5.59 14.56 -7.44
C ASP A 37 4.74 14.05 -6.25
N GLU A 38 3.64 13.37 -6.54
CA GLU A 38 2.73 12.77 -5.57
C GLU A 38 3.20 11.38 -5.09
N GLN A 39 4.33 10.88 -5.59
CA GLN A 39 4.87 9.55 -5.28
C GLN A 39 6.29 9.58 -4.73
N GLU A 40 6.54 8.70 -3.76
CA GLU A 40 7.88 8.37 -3.26
C GLU A 40 8.12 6.88 -3.46
N VAL A 41 9.14 6.53 -4.24
CA VAL A 41 9.37 5.14 -4.68
C VAL A 41 10.74 4.67 -4.23
N PHE A 42 10.74 3.57 -3.47
CA PHE A 42 11.94 2.92 -2.97
C PHE A 42 12.03 1.48 -3.47
N VAL A 43 13.24 1.02 -3.75
CA VAL A 43 13.50 -0.35 -4.21
C VAL A 43 14.63 -0.98 -3.41
N SER A 44 14.51 -2.28 -3.11
CA SER A 44 15.59 -3.02 -2.52
C SER A 44 16.65 -3.34 -3.58
N PRO A 45 17.94 -3.07 -3.32
CA PRO A 45 19.02 -3.40 -4.24
C PRO A 45 19.41 -4.89 -4.20
N ASP A 46 18.87 -5.65 -3.24
CA ASP A 46 19.12 -7.08 -3.10
C ASP A 46 18.17 -7.93 -3.97
N SER A 47 18.34 -9.25 -3.92
CA SER A 47 17.54 -10.19 -4.70
C SER A 47 16.09 -10.34 -4.22
N SER A 48 15.66 -9.62 -3.17
CA SER A 48 14.26 -9.70 -2.70
C SER A 48 13.29 -9.06 -3.69
N ASN A 49 13.76 -8.11 -4.52
CA ASN A 49 12.91 -7.33 -5.44
C ASN A 49 11.75 -6.61 -4.72
N LEU A 50 11.90 -6.33 -3.41
CA LEU A 50 10.95 -5.52 -2.67
C LEU A 50 10.91 -4.10 -3.27
N SER A 51 9.71 -3.61 -3.57
CA SER A 51 9.47 -2.19 -3.82
C SER A 51 8.50 -1.63 -2.80
N VAL A 52 8.73 -0.38 -2.41
CA VAL A 52 7.91 0.37 -1.47
C VAL A 52 7.50 1.67 -2.14
N ILE A 53 6.22 1.98 -2.11
CA ILE A 53 5.65 3.17 -2.74
C ILE A 53 4.79 3.89 -1.70
N VAL A 54 4.99 5.18 -1.54
CA VAL A 54 4.08 6.07 -0.81
C VAL A 54 3.46 7.04 -1.81
N GLU A 55 2.15 7.18 -1.80
CA GLU A 55 1.42 8.00 -2.76
C GLU A 55 0.34 8.85 -2.08
N VAL A 56 0.25 10.10 -2.51
CA VAL A 56 -0.81 11.05 -2.10
C VAL A 56 -1.87 11.10 -3.19
N LEU A 57 -3.07 10.61 -2.88
CA LEU A 57 -4.20 10.54 -3.81
C LEU A 57 -5.35 11.44 -3.37
N GLU A 58 -6.17 11.87 -4.32
CA GLU A 58 -7.50 12.38 -3.99
C GLU A 58 -8.33 11.24 -3.39
N ALA A 59 -9.07 11.53 -2.31
CA ALA A 59 -9.88 10.53 -1.66
C ALA A 59 -10.99 10.02 -2.59
N VAL A 60 -11.06 8.70 -2.75
CA VAL A 60 -12.04 8.08 -3.64
C VAL A 60 -13.36 7.84 -2.92
N ASP A 61 -14.47 7.86 -3.67
CA ASP A 61 -15.75 7.35 -3.22
C ASP A 61 -16.12 6.14 -4.09
N PRO A 62 -15.91 4.90 -3.60
CA PRO A 62 -16.12 3.69 -4.38
C PRO A 62 -17.56 3.52 -4.90
N ASP A 63 -18.53 4.20 -4.28
CA ASP A 63 -19.92 4.17 -4.71
C ASP A 63 -20.17 4.96 -6.01
N ASN A 64 -19.23 5.82 -6.42
CA ASN A 64 -19.28 6.53 -7.69
C ASN A 64 -18.65 5.75 -8.85
N ASP A 65 -18.05 4.58 -8.59
CA ASP A 65 -17.44 3.72 -9.59
C ASP A 65 -18.32 2.49 -9.87
N SER A 66 -19.09 2.55 -10.96
CA SER A 66 -20.00 1.47 -11.34
C SER A 66 -19.29 0.16 -11.68
N GLU A 67 -18.07 0.21 -12.22
CA GLU A 67 -17.30 -0.98 -12.57
C GLU A 67 -16.82 -1.67 -11.29
N PHE A 68 -16.26 -0.90 -10.35
CA PHE A 68 -15.90 -1.39 -9.03
C PHE A 68 -17.09 -2.05 -8.32
N LEU A 69 -18.25 -1.38 -8.31
CA LEU A 69 -19.47 -1.92 -7.71
C LEU A 69 -19.91 -3.22 -8.39
N GLN A 70 -19.89 -3.30 -9.72
CA GLN A 70 -20.29 -4.50 -10.45
C GLN A 70 -19.38 -5.70 -10.16
N LEU A 71 -18.08 -5.47 -10.10
CA LEU A 71 -17.10 -6.53 -9.84
C LEU A 71 -17.11 -6.99 -8.37
N ASN A 72 -17.48 -6.11 -7.44
CA ASN A 72 -17.44 -6.36 -5.98
C ASN A 72 -18.83 -6.54 -5.33
N GLN A 73 -19.89 -6.64 -6.12
CA GLN A 73 -21.29 -6.76 -5.69
C GLN A 73 -21.58 -7.96 -4.77
N THR A 74 -20.76 -9.03 -4.79
CA THR A 74 -20.94 -10.22 -3.94
C THR A 74 -20.36 -10.08 -2.53
N GLN A 75 -19.64 -8.99 -2.22
CA GLN A 75 -19.03 -8.72 -0.92
C GLN A 75 -19.67 -7.53 -0.20
N SER A 76 -20.76 -6.99 -0.75
CA SER A 76 -21.48 -5.84 -0.20
C SER A 76 -22.39 -6.30 0.94
N SER A 77 -21.88 -6.27 2.17
CA SER A 77 -22.65 -6.47 3.39
C SER A 77 -23.55 -5.26 3.70
N GLY A 78 -24.36 -4.79 2.76
CA GLY A 78 -25.33 -3.69 2.98
C GLY A 78 -24.76 -2.38 3.54
N LEU A 79 -23.44 -2.19 3.53
CA LEU A 79 -22.76 -1.00 4.03
C LEU A 79 -22.79 0.05 2.93
N LYS A 80 -23.55 1.12 3.16
CA LYS A 80 -23.61 2.30 2.30
C LYS A 80 -22.44 3.24 2.63
N ASP A 81 -21.98 3.94 1.59
CA ASP A 81 -21.13 5.12 1.59
C ASP A 81 -19.71 4.91 2.13
N SER A 82 -18.68 4.98 1.25
CA SER A 82 -17.27 5.20 1.62
C SER A 82 -16.76 4.34 2.80
N HIS A 83 -17.27 3.11 2.95
CA HIS A 83 -16.95 2.28 4.10
C HIS A 83 -15.45 1.97 4.09
N PRO A 84 -14.75 2.02 5.25
CA PRO A 84 -13.33 1.65 5.39
C PRO A 84 -12.89 0.46 4.51
N THR A 85 -13.66 -0.63 4.55
CA THR A 85 -13.44 -1.83 3.74
C THR A 85 -13.55 -1.58 2.23
N SER A 86 -14.54 -0.81 1.79
CA SER A 86 -14.76 -0.53 0.36
C SER A 86 -13.63 0.33 -0.20
N VAL A 87 -13.17 1.34 0.54
CA VAL A 87 -12.09 2.23 0.11
C VAL A 87 -10.76 1.50 -0.03
N ILE A 88 -10.35 0.70 0.97
CA ILE A 88 -9.08 -0.04 0.84
C ILE A 88 -9.14 -1.13 -0.24
N LYS A 89 -10.33 -1.74 -0.45
CA LYS A 89 -10.55 -2.67 -1.57
C LYS A 89 -10.42 -1.96 -2.91
N TYR A 90 -10.97 -0.75 -3.03
CA TYR A 90 -10.86 0.07 -4.23
C TYR A 90 -9.39 0.25 -4.62
N HIS A 91 -8.58 0.80 -3.71
CA HIS A 91 -7.16 1.00 -3.95
C HIS A 91 -6.41 -0.29 -4.29
N PHE A 92 -6.68 -1.41 -3.60
CA PHE A 92 -6.06 -2.70 -3.92
C PHE A 92 -6.42 -3.22 -5.31
N TYR A 93 -7.67 -3.09 -5.73
CA TYR A 93 -8.12 -3.55 -7.05
C TYR A 93 -7.71 -2.62 -8.18
N SER A 94 -7.65 -1.30 -7.94
CA SER A 94 -7.07 -0.34 -8.88
C SER A 94 -5.60 -0.64 -9.14
N LEU A 95 -4.82 -0.89 -8.07
CA LEU A 95 -3.42 -1.34 -8.22
C LEU A 95 -3.32 -2.65 -9.00
N ALA A 96 -4.24 -3.60 -8.79
CA ALA A 96 -4.27 -4.86 -9.54
C ALA A 96 -4.55 -4.63 -11.04
N HIS A 97 -5.45 -3.70 -11.35
CA HIS A 97 -5.77 -3.30 -12.71
C HIS A 97 -4.56 -2.67 -13.40
N ASP A 98 -3.89 -1.72 -12.74
CA ASP A 98 -2.69 -1.05 -13.26
C ASP A 98 -1.54 -2.04 -13.50
N ASN A 99 -1.40 -3.02 -12.60
CA ASN A 99 -0.45 -4.11 -12.75
C ASN A 99 -0.88 -5.16 -13.79
N SER A 100 -2.04 -5.01 -14.44
CA SER A 100 -2.62 -5.99 -15.37
C SER A 100 -2.69 -7.39 -14.77
N ALA A 101 -3.05 -7.49 -13.49
CA ALA A 101 -3.13 -8.76 -12.80
C ALA A 101 -4.26 -9.63 -13.40
N THR A 102 -3.93 -10.86 -13.77
CA THR A 102 -4.89 -11.86 -14.23
C THR A 102 -5.85 -12.25 -13.10
N THR A 103 -5.35 -12.24 -11.86
CA THR A 103 -6.17 -12.52 -10.66
C THR A 103 -5.63 -11.73 -9.48
N SER A 104 -6.52 -11.32 -8.59
CA SER A 104 -6.17 -10.67 -7.33
C SER A 104 -7.05 -11.21 -6.20
N SER A 105 -6.46 -11.36 -5.02
CA SER A 105 -7.16 -11.88 -3.84
C SER A 105 -6.66 -11.19 -2.58
N ILE A 106 -7.59 -10.87 -1.68
CA ILE A 106 -7.28 -10.27 -0.39
C ILE A 106 -7.20 -11.39 0.65
N ASN A 107 -6.09 -11.44 1.38
CA ASN A 107 -5.87 -12.43 2.42
C ASN A 107 -6.34 -11.92 3.79
N SER A 108 -6.08 -10.65 4.11
CA SER A 108 -6.51 -10.04 5.38
C SER A 108 -6.70 -8.54 5.26
N ILE A 109 -7.57 -8.00 6.12
CA ILE A 109 -7.74 -6.57 6.36
C ILE A 109 -7.74 -6.37 7.88
N GLU A 110 -6.92 -5.44 8.36
CA GLU A 110 -6.83 -5.04 9.76
C GLU A 110 -7.30 -3.59 9.90
N PHE A 111 -8.17 -3.35 10.88
CA PHE A 111 -8.76 -2.04 11.13
C PHE A 111 -8.16 -1.41 12.37
N PRO A 112 -7.98 -0.08 12.39
CA PRO A 112 -7.62 0.63 13.60
C PRO A 112 -8.75 0.57 14.63
N ALA A 113 -8.41 0.81 15.90
CA ALA A 113 -9.40 0.78 16.98
C ALA A 113 -10.44 1.91 16.85
N ASP A 114 -10.03 3.06 16.32
CA ASP A 114 -10.89 4.19 16.03
C ASP A 114 -11.06 4.36 14.50
N LEU A 115 -12.25 4.04 14.00
CA LEU A 115 -12.64 4.25 12.60
C LEU A 115 -13.27 5.61 12.35
N SER A 116 -13.37 6.48 13.36
CA SER A 116 -14.07 7.76 13.21
C SER A 116 -13.37 8.73 12.27
N TYR A 117 -12.06 8.54 12.03
CA TYR A 117 -11.31 9.29 11.01
C TYR A 117 -11.82 9.06 9.57
N PHE A 118 -12.51 7.94 9.30
CA PHE A 118 -13.12 7.67 7.98
C PHE A 118 -14.47 8.36 7.77
N THR A 119 -15.06 8.92 8.84
CA THR A 119 -16.40 9.54 8.79
C THR A 119 -16.40 11.00 9.21
N LYS A 120 -15.42 11.43 10.02
CA LYS A 120 -15.29 12.81 10.50
C LYS A 120 -14.31 13.60 9.63
N ASP A 121 -14.60 14.88 9.49
CA ASP A 121 -13.66 15.87 8.95
C ASP A 121 -12.47 16.02 9.91
N LEU A 122 -11.24 15.94 9.39
CA LEU A 122 -10.01 16.00 10.15
C LEU A 122 -9.47 17.43 10.34
N GLY A 123 -10.19 18.49 9.93
CA GLY A 123 -9.71 19.88 9.96
C GLY A 123 -9.23 20.45 11.30
N THR A 124 -9.33 19.67 12.40
CA THR A 124 -8.78 20.03 13.73
C THR A 124 -7.75 19.03 14.28
N ILE A 125 -7.48 17.92 13.58
CA ILE A 125 -6.60 16.85 14.04
C ILE A 125 -5.15 17.23 13.75
N LYS A 126 -4.30 17.13 14.77
CA LYS A 126 -2.87 17.48 14.71
C LYS A 126 -1.94 16.26 14.72
N HIS A 127 -2.50 15.06 14.55
CA HIS A 127 -1.73 13.82 14.52
C HIS A 127 -2.19 12.97 13.34
N THR A 128 -1.27 12.16 12.83
CA THR A 128 -1.58 11.17 11.80
C THR A 128 -2.55 10.13 12.37
N PRO A 129 -3.67 9.82 11.68
CA PRO A 129 -4.57 8.75 12.12
C PRO A 129 -3.90 7.38 11.98
N GLU A 130 -4.47 6.35 12.61
CA GLU A 130 -4.04 4.98 12.36
C GLU A 130 -4.56 4.49 10.99
N PRO A 131 -3.76 3.77 10.19
CA PRO A 131 -4.19 3.27 8.89
C PRO A 131 -5.05 2.02 8.99
N ILE A 132 -5.83 1.75 7.94
CA ILE A 132 -6.29 0.38 7.64
C ILE A 132 -5.15 -0.35 6.95
N LEU A 133 -4.90 -1.60 7.31
CA LEU A 133 -3.90 -2.45 6.68
C LEU A 133 -4.58 -3.54 5.87
N LEU A 134 -4.02 -3.87 4.71
CA LEU A 134 -4.45 -4.96 3.85
C LEU A 134 -3.24 -5.77 3.42
N HIS A 135 -3.40 -7.09 3.36
CA HIS A 135 -2.45 -8.00 2.72
C HIS A 135 -3.20 -8.82 1.67
N GLY A 136 -2.62 -8.94 0.49
CA GLY A 136 -3.20 -9.64 -0.65
C GLY A 136 -2.15 -10.19 -1.61
N LEU A 137 -2.64 -10.93 -2.60
CA LEU A 137 -1.85 -11.56 -3.65
C LEU A 137 -2.42 -11.17 -5.00
N GLN A 138 -1.53 -10.83 -5.93
CA GLN A 138 -1.83 -10.63 -7.35
C GLN A 138 -1.06 -11.66 -8.18
N LEU A 139 -1.69 -12.20 -9.23
CA LEU A 139 -1.02 -12.98 -10.27
C LEU A 139 -0.86 -12.09 -11.50
N VAL A 140 0.38 -11.79 -11.87
CA VAL A 140 0.70 -10.88 -12.98
C VAL A 140 1.41 -11.66 -14.07
N SER A 141 0.79 -11.77 -15.24
CA SER A 141 1.45 -12.34 -16.41
C SER A 141 2.21 -11.25 -17.17
N LYS A 142 3.48 -11.51 -17.50
CA LYS A 142 4.25 -10.64 -18.41
C LYS A 142 3.71 -10.80 -19.83
N PHE A 143 3.70 -9.71 -20.59
CA PHE A 143 3.35 -9.73 -22.01
C PHE A 143 4.06 -10.89 -22.70
N ASN A 144 3.30 -11.78 -23.32
CA ASN A 144 3.75 -12.97 -24.06
C ASN A 144 4.03 -14.24 -23.25
N ARG A 145 3.64 -14.34 -21.97
CA ARG A 145 3.65 -15.60 -21.20
C ARG A 145 2.22 -16.10 -20.93
N PRO A 146 1.99 -17.43 -20.92
CA PRO A 146 0.71 -18.00 -20.54
C PRO A 146 0.42 -17.72 -19.05
N ASP A 147 -0.86 -17.65 -18.67
CA ASP A 147 -1.27 -17.43 -17.26
C ASP A 147 -0.74 -18.49 -16.30
N SER A 148 -0.40 -19.68 -16.81
CA SER A 148 0.28 -20.74 -16.06
C SER A 148 1.70 -20.38 -15.59
N GLU A 149 2.27 -19.30 -16.12
CA GLU A 149 3.59 -18.75 -15.77
C GLU A 149 3.48 -17.34 -15.16
N ALA A 150 2.29 -16.95 -14.67
CA ALA A 150 2.11 -15.67 -14.00
C ALA A 150 2.95 -15.60 -12.72
N ASP A 151 3.61 -14.47 -12.52
CA ASP A 151 4.39 -14.20 -11.31
C ASP A 151 3.43 -13.88 -10.16
N GLN A 152 3.66 -14.48 -9.00
CA GLN A 152 2.93 -14.14 -7.77
C GLN A 152 3.54 -12.89 -7.16
N VAL A 153 2.73 -11.87 -6.88
CA VAL A 153 3.15 -10.64 -6.23
C VAL A 153 2.37 -10.45 -4.94
N TYR A 154 3.07 -10.52 -3.82
CA TYR A 154 2.51 -10.24 -2.50
C TYR A 154 2.48 -8.75 -2.28
N ILE A 155 1.32 -8.26 -1.86
CA ILE A 155 1.03 -6.83 -1.68
C ILE A 155 0.64 -6.60 -0.24
N TRP A 156 1.31 -5.67 0.43
CA TRP A 156 0.83 -5.06 1.66
C TRP A 156 0.48 -3.61 1.40
N MET A 157 -0.68 -3.17 1.85
CA MET A 157 -1.19 -1.84 1.62
C MET A 157 -1.66 -1.22 2.94
N ALA A 158 -1.22 -0.01 3.25
CA ALA A 158 -1.75 0.80 4.34
C ALA A 158 -2.45 2.03 3.76
N LEU A 159 -3.64 2.34 4.29
CA LEU A 159 -4.47 3.46 3.85
C LEU A 159 -4.76 4.39 5.02
N TRP A 160 -4.37 5.66 4.87
CA TRP A 160 -4.82 6.76 5.73
C TRP A 160 -5.78 7.64 4.95
N ARG A 161 -7.03 7.73 5.43
CA ARG A 161 -8.01 8.65 4.86
C ARG A 161 -8.02 9.96 5.64
N LEU A 162 -7.67 11.06 4.98
CA LEU A 162 -7.56 12.40 5.53
C LEU A 162 -8.73 13.26 5.06
N ARG A 163 -9.93 12.98 5.59
CA ARG A 163 -11.15 13.71 5.20
C ARG A 163 -11.05 15.20 5.54
N GLY A 164 -11.49 16.06 4.62
CA GLY A 164 -11.46 17.52 4.80
C GLY A 164 -10.07 18.14 4.70
N ILE A 165 -9.06 17.34 4.35
CA ILE A 165 -7.68 17.76 4.09
C ILE A 165 -7.40 17.45 2.61
N GLY A 166 -6.97 18.43 1.81
CA GLY A 166 -6.85 18.27 0.36
C GLY A 166 -7.71 19.25 -0.44
N SER A 167 -7.49 19.25 -1.75
CA SER A 167 -8.18 20.13 -2.71
C SER A 167 -9.62 19.67 -3.04
N GLY A 168 -9.97 18.42 -2.74
CA GLY A 168 -11.25 17.79 -3.08
C GLY A 168 -12.21 17.67 -1.90
N ASP A 169 -13.52 17.58 -2.19
CA ASP A 169 -14.59 17.50 -1.18
C ASP A 169 -14.49 16.26 -0.26
N LEU A 170 -13.82 15.20 -0.73
CA LEU A 170 -13.63 13.95 0.01
C LEU A 170 -12.36 13.93 0.86
N GLY A 171 -11.42 14.84 0.58
CA GLY A 171 -10.10 14.92 1.18
C GLY A 171 -9.03 14.15 0.42
N THR A 172 -8.04 13.63 1.15
CA THR A 172 -6.87 12.91 0.62
C THR A 172 -6.83 11.47 1.12
N ASP A 173 -6.49 10.53 0.24
CA ASP A 173 -6.08 9.18 0.63
C ASP A 173 -4.55 9.07 0.50
N LEU A 174 -3.85 8.84 1.61
CA LEU A 174 -2.43 8.52 1.61
C LEU A 174 -2.29 7.00 1.60
N VAL A 175 -1.52 6.46 0.66
CA VAL A 175 -1.39 5.01 0.44
C VAL A 175 0.08 4.61 0.53
N LEU A 176 0.38 3.61 1.35
CA LEU A 176 1.69 2.93 1.39
C LEU A 176 1.52 1.53 0.84
N THR A 177 2.34 1.16 -0.14
CA THR A 177 2.32 -0.19 -0.74
C THR A 177 3.71 -0.83 -0.68
N PHE A 178 3.79 -2.07 -0.22
CA PHE A 178 4.95 -2.94 -0.35
C PHE A 178 4.62 -4.03 -1.37
N ASN A 179 5.40 -4.15 -2.44
CA ASN A 179 5.27 -5.21 -3.43
C ASN A 179 6.47 -6.16 -3.33
N LEU A 180 6.19 -7.45 -3.12
CA LEU A 180 7.20 -8.51 -3.08
C LEU A 180 6.86 -9.62 -4.10
N PRO A 181 7.56 -9.66 -5.26
CA PRO A 181 7.41 -10.75 -6.22
C PRO A 181 7.99 -12.05 -5.68
N ASP A 182 7.26 -13.15 -5.81
CA ASP A 182 7.80 -14.50 -5.67
C ASP A 182 8.45 -14.92 -6.98
N LEU A 183 9.77 -14.77 -7.05
CA LEU A 183 10.58 -15.20 -8.19
C LEU A 183 11.09 -16.64 -8.02
N SER A 184 10.61 -17.39 -7.04
CA SER A 184 10.96 -18.80 -6.92
C SER A 184 10.37 -19.57 -8.11
N ASN A 185 11.19 -20.41 -8.75
CA ASN A 185 10.70 -21.25 -9.83
C ASN A 185 9.64 -22.20 -9.24
N ALA A 186 8.42 -22.17 -9.79
CA ALA A 186 7.26 -22.98 -9.39
C ALA A 186 7.49 -24.51 -9.27
N HIS A 187 8.67 -25.00 -9.65
CA HIS A 187 9.11 -26.39 -9.57
C HIS A 187 9.82 -26.76 -8.27
N LEU A 188 10.15 -25.79 -7.40
CA LEU A 188 10.75 -26.05 -6.09
C LEU A 188 9.73 -25.68 -4.99
N THR A 189 8.99 -26.69 -4.56
CA THR A 189 8.07 -26.63 -3.42
C THR A 189 8.74 -26.00 -2.20
N GLN A 190 8.17 -24.90 -1.69
CA GLN A 190 8.50 -24.23 -0.43
C GLN A 190 9.98 -23.84 -0.28
N ASP A 191 10.38 -22.76 -0.96
CA ASP A 191 11.61 -22.08 -0.56
C ASP A 191 11.42 -21.45 0.83
N GLN A 192 12.04 -22.08 1.85
CA GLN A 192 12.05 -21.57 3.22
C GLN A 192 12.58 -20.13 3.27
N SER A 193 13.51 -19.77 2.38
CA SER A 193 14.04 -18.41 2.25
C SER A 193 12.94 -17.40 1.90
N PHE A 194 12.05 -17.78 0.98
CA PHE A 194 10.95 -16.90 0.59
C PHE A 194 9.91 -16.77 1.71
N GLN A 195 9.60 -17.86 2.43
CA GLN A 195 8.71 -17.78 3.60
C GLN A 195 9.27 -16.90 4.71
N HIS A 196 10.59 -16.93 4.94
CA HIS A 196 11.24 -15.99 5.85
C HIS A 196 11.17 -14.55 5.34
N SER A 197 11.28 -14.34 4.03
CA SER A 197 11.12 -13.03 3.40
C SER A 197 9.71 -12.48 3.59
N LEU A 198 8.67 -13.30 3.40
CA LEU A 198 7.27 -12.91 3.66
C LEU A 198 7.06 -12.47 5.12
N GLN A 199 7.57 -13.23 6.09
CA GLN A 199 7.46 -12.89 7.51
C GLN A 199 8.19 -11.59 7.85
N ARG A 200 9.41 -11.43 7.32
CA ARG A 200 10.22 -10.22 7.50
C ARG A 200 9.54 -9.01 6.89
N VAL A 201 9.11 -9.09 5.63
CA VAL A 201 8.44 -7.99 4.91
C VAL A 201 7.13 -7.62 5.59
N SER A 202 6.34 -8.60 6.04
CA SER A 202 5.13 -8.33 6.84
C SER A 202 5.45 -7.53 8.11
N LYS A 203 6.47 -7.93 8.89
CA LYS A 203 6.90 -7.19 10.09
C LYS A 203 7.36 -5.77 9.77
N LEU A 204 8.15 -5.61 8.70
CA LEU A 204 8.66 -4.31 8.24
C LEU A 204 7.53 -3.39 7.79
N PHE A 205 6.56 -3.92 7.04
CA PHE A 205 5.38 -3.18 6.61
C PHE A 205 4.57 -2.65 7.82
N HIS A 206 4.29 -3.49 8.82
CA HIS A 206 3.57 -3.07 10.01
C HIS A 206 4.32 -1.99 10.79
N MET A 207 5.64 -2.10 10.89
CA MET A 207 6.48 -1.08 11.51
C MET A 207 6.41 0.24 10.72
N ALA A 208 6.57 0.17 9.40
CA ALA A 208 6.52 1.33 8.52
C ALA A 208 5.18 2.05 8.63
N ALA A 209 4.07 1.33 8.49
CA ALA A 209 2.72 1.87 8.63
C ALA A 209 2.47 2.49 10.01
N LYS A 210 2.99 1.92 11.10
CA LYS A 210 2.85 2.53 12.44
C LYS A 210 3.75 3.74 12.69
N SER A 211 4.85 3.84 11.94
CA SER A 211 5.83 4.91 12.10
C SER A 211 5.54 6.15 11.27
N LEU A 212 4.65 6.05 10.26
CA LEU A 212 4.35 7.18 9.38
C LEU A 212 3.76 8.33 10.20
N SER A 213 4.37 9.51 10.06
CA SER A 213 3.91 10.73 10.70
C SER A 213 3.90 11.89 9.71
N ILE A 214 2.80 12.63 9.71
CA ILE A 214 2.61 13.85 8.94
C ILE A 214 3.12 14.99 9.81
N VAL A 215 4.21 15.60 9.38
CA VAL A 215 4.91 16.69 10.07
C VAL A 215 4.37 18.04 9.60
N ASP A 216 4.18 18.19 8.29
CA ASP A 216 3.63 19.39 7.68
C ASP A 216 2.36 19.05 6.88
N TRP A 217 1.24 19.58 7.34
CA TRP A 217 -0.07 19.38 6.73
C TRP A 217 -0.32 20.34 5.55
N LEU A 218 0.54 21.33 5.32
CA LEU A 218 0.50 22.18 4.13
C LEU A 218 0.81 21.41 2.84
N LEU A 219 1.36 20.20 2.96
CA LEU A 219 1.53 19.28 1.83
C LEU A 219 0.21 19.05 1.07
N PHE A 220 -0.92 19.10 1.77
CA PHE A 220 -2.24 18.82 1.21
C PHE A 220 -3.06 20.08 0.90
N ALA A 221 -2.46 21.28 0.98
CA ALA A 221 -3.15 22.56 0.84
C ALA A 221 -3.25 23.06 -0.60
#